data_AF-A0A920MUW5-F1
#
_entry.id   AF-A0A920MUW5-F1
#
_cell.length_a   1.000
_cell.length_b   1.000
_cell.length_c   1.000
_cell.angle_alpha   90.00
_cell.angle_beta   90.00
_cell.angle_gamma   90.00
#
_symmetry.space_group_name_H-M   'P 1'
#
loop_
_entity.id
_entity.type
_entity.pdbx_description
1 polymer ?
#
loop_
_entity_poly.entity_id
_entity_poly.type
_entity_poly.pdbx_seq_one_letter_code
_entity_poly.pdbx_strand_id
1 'polypeptide(L)'
;MVTRLKGRKMGNYKLDKSRSAIYLPATLNFPNNSEIESLITFTGSNPGGYIRQVTPTPTSITVRMHHSFVKLPDNNYKTRKHDPRAGYYALSYQDYAVPLDESIYKRYITRHRLEKKNPRVRESEAKEPIIYYVDPGVPEPVRTAMLESGAWWNQAFSAAGYKNAFQVKILPKGAHPMDVRYNMIHWVHRATRGWSYGSSVTDPRTGEIIKGNVSLGSLRLRQDYLIATGLLAPYKNSTRVPGYMKELALARVRQLVAHEIGHTIGLQHNFISSSDGRESVMDYPHPNPYH
;
A
#
# COMPACT_ATOMS: atom_id res chain seq x y z
N MET A 1 5.87 -0.38 -20.96
CA MET A 1 7.13 0.28 -20.52
C MET A 1 7.77 1.11 -21.63
N VAL A 2 8.16 0.50 -22.76
CA VAL A 2 8.85 1.16 -23.89
C VAL A 2 8.17 2.46 -24.35
N THR A 3 6.85 2.43 -24.60
CA THR A 3 6.08 3.61 -25.02
C THR A 3 6.20 4.78 -24.03
N ARG A 4 6.19 4.48 -22.72
CA ARG A 4 6.34 5.49 -21.66
C ARG A 4 7.74 6.09 -21.64
N LEU A 5 8.79 5.28 -21.86
CA LEU A 5 10.16 5.77 -21.92
C LEU A 5 10.36 6.69 -23.12
N LYS A 6 9.89 6.28 -24.30
CA LYS A 6 9.94 7.10 -25.51
C LYS A 6 9.20 8.42 -25.33
N GLY A 7 7.95 8.38 -24.85
CA GLY A 7 7.13 9.57 -24.63
C GLY A 7 7.72 10.57 -23.63
N ARG A 8 8.48 10.08 -22.63
CA ARG A 8 9.18 10.94 -21.66
C ARG A 8 10.60 11.33 -22.08
N LYS A 9 11.00 11.11 -23.34
CA LYS A 9 12.36 11.36 -23.84
C LYS A 9 13.44 10.63 -23.03
N MET A 10 13.11 9.43 -22.53
CA MET A 10 14.01 8.59 -21.74
C MET A 10 14.76 7.54 -22.56
N GLY A 11 14.57 7.52 -23.88
CA GLY A 11 15.25 6.63 -24.82
C GLY A 11 14.27 5.77 -25.62
N ASN A 12 14.76 5.28 -26.76
CA ASN A 12 14.05 4.36 -27.63
C ASN A 12 14.57 2.96 -27.37
N TYR A 13 13.76 2.12 -26.74
CA TYR A 13 14.13 0.76 -26.38
C TYR A 13 13.29 -0.27 -27.11
N LYS A 14 13.83 -1.46 -27.31
CA LYS A 14 13.12 -2.65 -27.79
C LYS A 14 13.45 -3.84 -26.89
N LEU A 15 12.50 -4.77 -26.77
CA LEU A 15 12.71 -6.02 -26.04
C LEU A 15 13.82 -6.84 -26.73
N ASP A 16 14.79 -7.29 -25.95
CA ASP A 16 15.83 -8.21 -26.38
C ASP A 16 15.46 -9.62 -25.91
N LYS A 17 14.83 -10.39 -26.80
CA LYS A 17 14.35 -11.74 -26.47
C LYS A 17 15.49 -12.70 -26.12
N SER A 18 16.64 -12.57 -26.77
CA SER A 18 17.82 -13.42 -26.51
C SER A 18 18.44 -13.20 -25.14
N ARG A 19 18.17 -12.06 -24.50
CA ARG A 19 18.62 -11.74 -23.13
C ARG A 19 17.48 -11.65 -22.14
N SER A 20 16.33 -12.23 -22.46
CA SER A 20 15.18 -12.31 -21.56
C SER A 20 14.84 -13.77 -21.28
N ALA A 21 14.56 -14.10 -20.01
CA ALA A 21 14.29 -15.46 -19.58
C ALA A 21 13.48 -15.50 -18.29
N ILE A 22 12.85 -16.63 -18.00
CA ILE A 22 12.29 -16.90 -16.68
C ILE A 22 13.43 -16.94 -15.67
N TYR A 23 13.26 -16.25 -14.55
CA TYR A 23 14.19 -16.32 -13.43
C TYR A 23 13.70 -17.31 -12.40
N LEU A 24 14.19 -18.55 -12.55
CA LEU A 24 13.79 -19.68 -11.72
C LEU A 24 13.95 -19.44 -10.20
N PRO A 25 15.04 -18.79 -9.69
CA PRO A 25 15.20 -18.60 -8.25
C PRO A 25 14.10 -17.76 -7.56
N ALA A 26 13.40 -16.89 -8.30
CA ALA A 26 12.26 -16.13 -7.77
C ALA A 26 10.93 -16.58 -8.38
N THR A 27 10.88 -17.80 -8.93
CA THR A 27 9.64 -18.49 -9.28
C THR A 27 9.24 -19.35 -8.09
N LEU A 28 8.27 -18.87 -7.31
CA LEU A 28 7.93 -19.42 -6.00
C LEU A 28 6.50 -19.96 -6.00
N ASN A 29 6.25 -20.98 -5.19
CA ASN A 29 4.92 -21.50 -4.98
C ASN A 29 4.53 -21.39 -3.51
N PHE A 30 3.36 -20.81 -3.26
CA PHE A 30 2.75 -20.65 -1.95
C PHE A 30 1.39 -21.36 -1.93
N PRO A 31 0.78 -21.59 -0.75
CA PRO A 31 -0.49 -22.32 -0.68
C PRO A 31 -1.63 -21.73 -1.51
N ASN A 32 -1.66 -20.39 -1.67
CA ASN A 32 -2.75 -19.67 -2.36
C ASN A 32 -2.29 -18.84 -3.56
N ASN A 33 -1.00 -18.87 -3.92
CA ASN A 33 -0.51 -18.21 -5.12
C ASN A 33 0.78 -18.83 -5.66
N SER A 34 0.97 -18.74 -6.97
CA SER A 34 2.23 -19.04 -7.63
C SER A 34 2.80 -17.74 -8.22
N GLU A 35 4.08 -17.49 -7.99
CA GLU A 35 4.81 -16.35 -8.53
C GLU A 35 5.74 -16.83 -9.65
N ILE A 36 5.69 -16.15 -10.79
CA ILE A 36 6.63 -16.36 -11.90
C ILE A 36 7.35 -15.05 -12.14
N GLU A 37 8.67 -15.04 -11.93
CA GLU A 37 9.52 -13.90 -12.24
C GLU A 37 10.23 -14.11 -13.57
N SER A 38 10.25 -13.07 -14.40
CA SER A 38 11.02 -13.01 -15.63
C SER A 38 12.06 -11.89 -15.56
N LEU A 39 13.27 -12.19 -16.00
CA LEU A 39 14.27 -11.19 -16.34
C LEU A 39 14.00 -10.71 -17.76
N ILE A 40 13.77 -9.41 -17.91
CA ILE A 40 13.43 -8.80 -19.20
C ILE A 40 14.46 -7.71 -19.51
N THR A 41 15.21 -7.92 -20.59
CA THR A 41 16.21 -6.96 -21.06
C THR A 41 15.69 -6.17 -22.25
N PHE A 42 15.94 -4.87 -22.23
CA PHE A 42 15.65 -3.96 -23.34
C PHE A 42 16.92 -3.27 -23.82
N THR A 43 17.16 -3.30 -25.12
CA THR A 43 18.24 -2.54 -25.78
C THR A 43 17.71 -1.27 -26.40
N GLY A 44 18.49 -0.20 -26.38
CA GLY A 44 18.02 1.06 -26.92
C GLY A 44 19.10 2.12 -27.08
N SER A 45 18.66 3.26 -27.58
CA SER A 45 19.47 4.45 -27.84
C SER A 45 18.85 5.71 -27.22
N ASN A 46 19.66 6.77 -27.16
CA ASN A 46 19.29 8.08 -26.64
C ASN A 46 18.72 8.05 -25.21
N PRO A 47 19.40 7.40 -24.24
CA PRO A 47 18.89 7.34 -22.88
C PRO A 47 18.67 8.74 -22.31
N GLY A 48 17.61 8.93 -21.53
CA GLY A 48 17.38 10.18 -20.81
C GLY A 48 18.17 10.27 -19.51
N GLY A 49 18.09 11.43 -18.85
CA GLY A 49 18.79 11.68 -17.58
C GLY A 49 18.42 10.68 -16.48
N TYR A 50 17.14 10.34 -16.33
CA TYR A 50 16.71 9.37 -15.31
C TYR A 50 17.23 7.96 -15.55
N ILE A 51 17.32 7.51 -16.81
CA ILE A 51 17.90 6.19 -17.10
C ILE A 51 19.39 6.18 -16.79
N ARG A 52 20.14 7.20 -17.21
CA ARG A 52 21.57 7.34 -16.89
C ARG A 52 21.87 7.33 -15.38
N GLN A 53 20.95 7.81 -14.56
CA GLN A 53 21.12 7.87 -13.10
C GLN A 53 20.94 6.53 -12.39
N VAL A 54 20.22 5.57 -12.97
CA VAL A 54 19.80 4.33 -12.27
C VAL A 54 20.45 3.07 -12.81
N THR A 55 21.25 3.17 -13.87
CA THR A 55 21.93 2.01 -14.44
C THR A 55 23.28 2.40 -15.07
N PRO A 56 24.34 1.59 -14.88
CA PRO A 56 25.65 1.86 -15.46
C PRO A 56 25.67 1.71 -16.99
N THR A 57 24.76 0.92 -17.57
CA THR A 57 24.70 0.69 -19.02
C THR A 57 23.34 1.16 -19.56
N PRO A 58 23.16 2.47 -19.79
CA PRO A 58 21.85 3.05 -20.08
C PRO A 58 21.28 2.65 -21.44
N THR A 59 22.06 2.05 -22.33
CA THR A 59 21.62 1.47 -23.61
C THR A 59 21.13 0.03 -23.50
N SER A 60 21.28 -0.62 -22.33
CA SER A 60 20.84 -1.99 -22.08
C SER A 60 20.28 -2.13 -20.66
N ILE A 61 18.96 -2.04 -20.52
CA ILE A 61 18.28 -2.06 -19.23
C ILE A 61 17.64 -3.43 -18.97
N THR A 62 17.86 -3.98 -17.79
CA THR A 62 17.26 -5.25 -17.37
C THR A 62 16.37 -5.03 -16.16
N VAL A 63 15.14 -5.55 -16.21
CA VAL A 63 14.17 -5.47 -15.11
C VAL A 63 13.66 -6.85 -14.74
N ARG A 64 13.23 -7.01 -13.49
CA ARG A 64 12.41 -8.14 -13.06
C ARG A 64 10.94 -7.82 -13.30
N MET A 65 10.22 -8.73 -13.94
CA MET A 65 8.78 -8.67 -14.10
C MET A 65 8.16 -9.85 -13.35
N HIS A 66 7.26 -9.56 -12.42
CA HIS A 66 6.59 -10.55 -11.61
C HIS A 66 5.16 -10.77 -12.11
N HIS A 67 4.76 -12.02 -12.24
CA HIS A 67 3.38 -12.44 -12.48
C HIS A 67 2.92 -13.29 -11.30
N SER A 68 1.84 -12.85 -10.65
CA SER A 68 1.22 -13.54 -9.53
C SER A 68 -0.08 -14.20 -9.98
N PHE A 69 -0.18 -15.51 -9.82
CA PHE A 69 -1.40 -16.28 -10.05
C PHE A 69 -2.02 -16.59 -8.70
N VAL A 70 -3.07 -15.85 -8.33
CA VAL A 70 -3.71 -15.95 -7.02
C VAL A 70 -4.96 -16.82 -7.10
N LYS A 71 -5.07 -17.79 -6.20
CA LYS A 71 -6.28 -18.60 -6.01
C LYS A 71 -7.41 -17.70 -5.51
N LEU A 72 -8.55 -17.72 -6.21
CA LEU A 72 -9.74 -16.98 -5.77
C LEU A 72 -10.37 -17.59 -4.51
N PRO A 73 -10.96 -16.77 -3.62
CA PRO A 73 -11.73 -17.26 -2.47
C PRO A 73 -12.96 -18.09 -2.86
N ASP A 74 -13.53 -18.77 -1.86
CA ASP A 74 -14.81 -19.47 -2.00
C ASP A 74 -15.99 -18.51 -2.28
N ASN A 75 -17.16 -19.07 -2.56
CA ASN A 75 -18.36 -18.29 -2.88
C ASN A 75 -19.19 -17.90 -1.64
N ASN A 76 -18.63 -18.04 -0.43
CA ASN A 76 -19.36 -17.78 0.83
C ASN A 76 -19.23 -16.32 1.31
N TYR A 77 -18.60 -15.45 0.52
CA TYR A 77 -18.43 -14.05 0.87
C TYR A 77 -19.73 -13.25 0.75
N LYS A 78 -20.13 -12.57 1.82
CA LYS A 78 -21.27 -11.66 1.81
C LYS A 78 -20.88 -10.28 1.27
N THR A 79 -21.27 -10.01 0.02
CA THR A 79 -21.11 -8.70 -0.63
C THR A 79 -21.93 -7.62 0.08
N ARG A 80 -21.52 -6.35 -0.07
CA ARG A 80 -22.24 -5.19 0.46
C ARG A 80 -22.32 -4.12 -0.62
N LYS A 81 -23.56 -3.69 -0.94
CA LYS A 81 -23.81 -2.65 -1.94
C LYS A 81 -23.04 -1.38 -1.58
N HIS A 82 -22.46 -0.74 -2.58
CA HIS A 82 -21.74 0.51 -2.41
C HIS A 82 -22.72 1.68 -2.26
N ASP A 83 -22.45 2.53 -1.28
CA ASP A 83 -23.08 3.85 -1.11
C ASP A 83 -21.97 4.90 -1.12
N PRO A 84 -22.04 5.95 -1.96
CA PRO A 84 -20.99 6.96 -2.04
C PRO A 84 -20.73 7.70 -0.72
N ARG A 85 -21.69 7.71 0.21
CA ARG A 85 -21.53 8.33 1.54
C ARG A 85 -20.74 7.46 2.51
N ALA A 86 -20.49 6.19 2.19
CA ALA A 86 -19.81 5.26 3.07
C ALA A 86 -18.28 5.42 3.08
N GLY A 87 -17.71 6.12 2.09
CA GLY A 87 -16.26 6.35 2.00
C GLY A 87 -15.43 5.10 1.67
N TYR A 88 -16.03 4.08 1.03
CA TYR A 88 -15.33 2.88 0.57
C TYR A 88 -15.09 2.91 -0.94
N TYR A 89 -14.00 2.29 -1.40
CA TYR A 89 -13.82 2.02 -2.82
C TYR A 89 -14.92 1.09 -3.34
N ALA A 90 -15.33 1.31 -4.59
CA ALA A 90 -16.33 0.51 -5.28
C ALA A 90 -15.67 -0.44 -6.29
N LEU A 91 -16.00 -1.73 -6.21
CA LEU A 91 -15.96 -2.63 -7.36
C LEU A 91 -17.20 -2.33 -8.20
N SER A 92 -17.05 -2.07 -9.50
CA SER A 92 -18.16 -1.83 -10.41
C SER A 92 -18.05 -2.67 -11.68
N TYR A 93 -19.18 -3.22 -12.12
CA TYR A 93 -19.32 -3.90 -13.40
C TYR A 93 -20.72 -3.65 -13.97
N GLN A 94 -20.89 -3.98 -15.26
CA GLN A 94 -22.19 -3.95 -15.92
C GLN A 94 -22.77 -5.37 -15.99
N ASP A 95 -23.97 -5.55 -15.48
CA ASP A 95 -24.77 -6.75 -15.59
C ASP A 95 -25.93 -6.50 -16.56
N TYR A 96 -25.83 -7.08 -17.76
CA TYR A 96 -26.84 -6.93 -18.81
C TYR A 96 -27.99 -7.92 -18.66
N ALA A 97 -27.96 -8.83 -17.68
CA ALA A 97 -29.02 -9.79 -17.42
C ALA A 97 -30.10 -9.28 -16.46
N VAL A 98 -29.96 -8.04 -15.97
CA VAL A 98 -30.90 -7.42 -15.02
C VAL A 98 -32.21 -7.04 -15.71
N PRO A 99 -33.33 -6.93 -14.97
CA PRO A 99 -34.58 -6.37 -15.48
C PRO A 99 -34.40 -4.98 -16.10
N LEU A 100 -35.25 -4.63 -17.08
CA LEU A 100 -35.15 -3.36 -17.84
C LEU A 100 -35.31 -2.10 -16.97
N ASP A 101 -35.97 -2.21 -15.83
CA ASP A 101 -36.18 -1.15 -14.84
C ASP A 101 -35.06 -1.07 -13.78
N GLU A 102 -34.07 -1.95 -13.85
CA GLU A 102 -32.90 -1.92 -12.98
C GLU A 102 -31.66 -1.31 -13.65
N SER A 103 -30.81 -0.66 -12.84
CA SER A 103 -29.49 -0.25 -13.30
C SER A 103 -28.62 -1.47 -13.62
N ILE A 104 -28.09 -1.50 -14.86
CA ILE A 104 -27.06 -2.46 -15.28
C ILE A 104 -25.75 -2.28 -14.50
N TYR A 105 -25.48 -1.08 -13.97
CA TYR A 105 -24.28 -0.85 -13.17
C TYR A 105 -24.47 -1.43 -11.77
N LYS A 106 -23.78 -2.53 -11.49
CA LYS A 106 -23.67 -3.10 -10.14
C LYS A 106 -22.43 -2.57 -9.46
N ARG A 107 -22.56 -2.23 -8.16
CA ARG A 107 -21.48 -1.67 -7.34
C ARG A 107 -21.47 -2.27 -5.94
N TYR A 108 -20.30 -2.75 -5.51
CA TYR A 108 -20.06 -3.31 -4.18
C TYR A 108 -18.86 -2.63 -3.54
N ILE A 109 -18.87 -2.48 -2.21
CA ILE A 109 -17.68 -1.99 -1.50
C ILE A 109 -16.59 -3.05 -1.54
N THR A 110 -15.33 -2.61 -1.62
CA THR A 110 -14.19 -3.50 -1.40
C THR A 110 -13.85 -3.57 0.08
N ARG A 111 -13.80 -4.76 0.68
CA ARG A 111 -13.41 -4.94 2.10
C ARG A 111 -12.88 -6.34 2.40
N HIS A 112 -12.10 -6.46 3.46
CA HIS A 112 -11.71 -7.76 4.03
C HIS A 112 -12.93 -8.56 4.50
N ARG A 113 -12.86 -9.89 4.38
CA ARG A 113 -13.80 -10.80 5.04
C ARG A 113 -13.56 -10.75 6.55
N LEU A 114 -14.60 -10.42 7.30
CA LEU A 114 -14.52 -10.38 8.75
C LEU A 114 -15.85 -10.81 9.37
N GLU A 115 -15.81 -11.84 10.20
CA GLU A 115 -16.96 -12.44 10.86
C GLU A 115 -16.69 -12.63 12.34
N LYS A 116 -17.69 -12.34 13.18
CA LYS A 116 -17.62 -12.64 14.62
C LYS A 116 -17.67 -14.16 14.84
N LYS A 117 -16.88 -14.68 15.78
CA LYS A 117 -17.02 -16.06 16.25
C LYS A 117 -18.42 -16.31 16.83
N ASN A 118 -18.91 -15.36 17.63
CA ASN A 118 -20.28 -15.35 18.14
C ASN A 118 -20.98 -14.04 17.73
N PRO A 119 -21.88 -14.07 16.73
CA PRO A 119 -22.60 -12.88 16.27
C PRO A 119 -23.71 -12.42 17.21
N ARG A 120 -24.10 -13.24 18.22
CA ARG A 120 -25.19 -12.92 19.15
C ARG A 120 -24.76 -11.99 20.30
N VAL A 121 -23.46 -11.82 20.50
CA VAL A 121 -22.92 -10.94 21.55
C VAL A 121 -22.44 -9.62 20.94
N ARG A 122 -22.56 -8.53 21.72
CA ARG A 122 -22.11 -7.20 21.30
C ARG A 122 -20.64 -7.20 20.90
N GLU A 123 -19.80 -7.83 21.71
CA GLU A 123 -18.36 -7.94 21.47
C GLU A 123 -17.93 -9.39 21.28
N SER A 124 -17.25 -9.68 20.18
CA SER A 124 -16.76 -11.02 19.87
C SER A 124 -15.41 -10.96 19.16
N GLU A 125 -14.59 -11.98 19.34
CA GLU A 125 -13.41 -12.16 18.50
C GLU A 125 -13.79 -12.40 17.04
N ALA A 126 -12.89 -12.06 16.13
CA ALA A 126 -13.02 -12.46 14.74
C ALA A 126 -12.75 -13.97 14.58
N LYS A 127 -13.44 -14.62 13.65
CA LYS A 127 -13.10 -15.99 13.21
C LYS A 127 -11.68 -16.01 12.66
N GLU A 128 -11.41 -15.11 11.71
CA GLU A 128 -10.08 -14.85 11.15
C GLU A 128 -9.76 -13.36 11.34
N PRO A 129 -8.75 -13.00 12.15
CA PRO A 129 -8.34 -11.61 12.31
C PRO A 129 -7.59 -11.11 11.07
N ILE A 130 -7.71 -9.81 10.80
CA ILE A 130 -6.95 -9.12 9.75
C ILE A 130 -5.58 -8.78 10.34
N ILE A 131 -4.53 -9.39 9.82
CA ILE A 131 -3.16 -9.14 10.27
C ILE A 131 -2.34 -8.52 9.14
N TYR A 132 -1.74 -7.37 9.42
CA TYR A 132 -0.73 -6.73 8.58
C TYR A 132 0.66 -6.97 9.14
N TYR A 133 1.63 -7.12 8.23
CA TYR A 133 3.01 -7.46 8.55
C TYR A 133 3.95 -6.37 8.06
N VAL A 134 4.70 -5.80 8.99
CA VAL A 134 5.78 -4.85 8.72
C VAL A 134 7.00 -5.62 8.22
N ASP A 135 7.59 -5.10 7.15
CA ASP A 135 8.86 -5.58 6.60
C ASP A 135 9.96 -5.58 7.69
N PRO A 136 10.66 -6.71 7.93
CA PRO A 136 11.69 -6.80 8.96
C PRO A 136 12.90 -5.91 8.68
N GLY A 137 13.08 -5.45 7.44
CA GLY A 137 14.14 -4.51 7.03
C GLY A 137 13.91 -3.06 7.48
N VAL A 138 12.77 -2.73 8.10
CA VAL A 138 12.54 -1.39 8.64
C VAL A 138 13.46 -1.16 9.86
N PRO A 139 14.27 -0.10 9.86
CA PRO A 139 15.14 0.22 11.00
C PRO A 139 14.37 0.87 12.16
N GLU A 140 14.87 0.75 13.39
CA GLU A 140 14.40 1.60 14.48
C GLU A 140 14.87 3.05 14.29
N PRO A 141 14.11 4.05 14.78
CA PRO A 141 12.82 3.96 15.49
C PRO A 141 11.58 3.87 14.57
N VAL A 142 11.79 3.77 13.25
CA VAL A 142 10.70 3.80 12.25
C VAL A 142 9.81 2.58 12.39
N ARG A 143 10.42 1.41 12.63
CA ARG A 143 9.69 0.15 12.83
C ARG A 143 8.71 0.22 13.99
N THR A 144 9.15 0.73 15.13
CA THR A 144 8.27 0.97 16.29
C THR A 144 7.10 1.89 15.91
N ALA A 145 7.38 3.03 15.26
CA ALA A 145 6.34 3.96 14.81
C ALA A 145 5.34 3.32 13.83
N MET A 146 5.79 2.45 12.93
CA MET A 146 4.93 1.72 11.98
C MET A 146 4.02 0.71 12.69
N LEU A 147 4.55 -0.04 13.66
CA LEU A 147 3.76 -1.00 14.46
C LEU A 147 2.67 -0.28 15.26
N GLU A 148 3.04 0.78 15.98
CA GLU A 148 2.11 1.57 16.80
C GLU A 148 0.96 2.14 15.98
N SER A 149 1.30 2.85 14.90
CA SER A 149 0.31 3.55 14.07
C SER A 149 -0.55 2.62 13.25
N GLY A 150 0.03 1.53 12.74
CA GLY A 150 -0.76 0.52 12.06
C GLY A 150 -1.80 -0.12 12.99
N ALA A 151 -1.47 -0.31 14.27
CA ALA A 151 -2.38 -0.86 15.26
C ALA A 151 -3.54 0.08 15.65
N TRP A 152 -3.50 1.37 15.30
CA TRP A 152 -4.59 2.31 15.57
C TRP A 152 -5.92 1.87 14.95
N TRP A 153 -5.89 1.19 13.81
CA TRP A 153 -7.10 0.63 13.19
C TRP A 153 -7.86 -0.33 14.11
N ASN A 154 -7.18 -1.03 15.03
CA ASN A 154 -7.85 -1.90 15.99
C ASN A 154 -8.86 -1.13 16.86
N GLN A 155 -8.66 0.18 17.10
CA GLN A 155 -9.64 1.01 17.80
C GLN A 155 -10.98 1.07 17.04
N ALA A 156 -10.94 1.24 15.71
CA ALA A 156 -12.13 1.26 14.87
C ALA A 156 -12.82 -0.12 14.81
N PHE A 157 -12.06 -1.20 14.71
CA PHE A 157 -12.62 -2.56 14.75
C PHE A 157 -13.20 -2.91 16.13
N SER A 158 -12.58 -2.45 17.22
CA SER A 158 -13.12 -2.58 18.57
C SER A 158 -14.41 -1.78 18.78
N ALA A 159 -14.47 -0.55 18.27
CA ALA A 159 -15.71 0.23 18.25
C ALA A 159 -16.83 -0.47 17.43
N ALA A 160 -16.47 -1.19 16.37
CA ALA A 160 -17.40 -2.04 15.61
C ALA A 160 -17.81 -3.34 16.33
N GLY A 161 -17.36 -3.55 17.58
CA GLY A 161 -17.70 -4.70 18.42
C GLY A 161 -16.84 -5.93 18.18
N TYR A 162 -15.61 -5.77 17.69
CA TYR A 162 -14.64 -6.87 17.58
C TYR A 162 -13.57 -6.83 18.68
N LYS A 163 -13.18 -8.00 19.19
CA LYS A 163 -12.02 -8.15 20.07
C LYS A 163 -10.79 -8.54 19.24
N ASN A 164 -9.77 -7.67 19.22
CA ASN A 164 -8.47 -7.89 18.56
C ASN A 164 -8.54 -8.38 17.09
N ALA A 165 -9.53 -7.89 16.34
CA ALA A 165 -9.74 -8.30 14.96
C ALA A 165 -8.76 -7.68 13.96
N PHE A 166 -8.07 -6.60 14.33
CA PHE A 166 -7.05 -5.99 13.49
C PHE A 166 -5.72 -5.94 14.23
N GLN A 167 -4.66 -6.45 13.61
CA GLN A 167 -3.35 -6.58 14.24
C GLN A 167 -2.25 -6.17 13.28
N VAL A 168 -1.17 -5.61 13.82
CA VAL A 168 0.05 -5.34 13.05
C VAL A 168 1.23 -6.01 13.76
N LYS A 169 2.03 -6.76 13.00
CA LYS A 169 3.15 -7.57 13.50
C LYS A 169 4.37 -7.40 12.59
N ILE A 170 5.53 -7.87 13.03
CA ILE A 170 6.66 -8.05 12.12
C ILE A 170 6.42 -9.32 11.29
N LEU A 171 6.80 -9.31 10.01
CA LEU A 171 6.74 -10.51 9.18
C LEU A 171 7.53 -11.65 9.85
N PRO A 172 6.92 -12.82 10.11
CA PRO A 172 7.60 -13.93 10.77
C PRO A 172 8.80 -14.43 9.98
N LYS A 173 9.82 -14.94 10.69
CA LYS A 173 10.95 -15.63 10.04
C LYS A 173 10.43 -16.78 9.17
N GLY A 174 10.91 -16.85 7.93
CA GLY A 174 10.51 -17.87 6.96
C GLY A 174 9.24 -17.56 6.16
N ALA A 175 8.45 -16.54 6.55
CA ALA A 175 7.38 -16.04 5.70
C ALA A 175 7.94 -15.17 4.57
N HIS A 176 7.36 -15.28 3.38
CA HIS A 176 7.79 -14.53 2.21
C HIS A 176 6.81 -13.38 1.90
N PRO A 177 7.26 -12.13 1.66
CA PRO A 177 6.38 -10.99 1.34
C PRO A 177 5.43 -11.20 0.14
N MET A 178 5.85 -12.04 -0.82
CA MET A 178 5.05 -12.40 -2.00
C MET A 178 3.98 -13.48 -1.74
N ASP A 179 3.97 -14.14 -0.57
CA ASP A 179 2.88 -15.05 -0.22
C ASP A 179 1.61 -14.22 0.02
N VAL A 180 0.53 -14.54 -0.70
CA VAL A 180 -0.70 -13.74 -0.70
C VAL A 180 -1.40 -13.72 0.66
N ARG A 181 -1.11 -14.70 1.53
CA ARG A 181 -1.72 -14.82 2.87
C ARG A 181 -1.27 -13.72 3.84
N TYR A 182 -0.19 -13.01 3.54
CA TYR A 182 0.34 -11.95 4.41
C TYR A 182 -0.01 -10.57 3.83
N ASN A 183 -0.84 -9.79 4.51
CA ASN A 183 -0.99 -8.38 4.18
C ASN A 183 0.30 -7.65 4.55
N MET A 184 0.91 -6.91 3.63
CA MET A 184 2.27 -6.40 3.80
C MET A 184 2.31 -4.87 3.93
N ILE A 185 3.21 -4.40 4.79
CA ILE A 185 3.65 -3.01 4.90
C ILE A 185 5.14 -2.98 4.53
N HIS A 186 5.41 -2.69 3.26
CA HIS A 186 6.73 -2.75 2.62
C HIS A 186 7.56 -1.50 2.89
N TRP A 187 8.87 -1.70 3.09
CA TRP A 187 9.85 -0.64 3.20
C TRP A 187 10.65 -0.51 1.90
N VAL A 188 10.34 0.52 1.10
CA VAL A 188 10.83 0.61 -0.28
C VAL A 188 11.88 1.71 -0.42
N HIS A 189 13.06 1.33 -0.90
CA HIS A 189 14.14 2.24 -1.27
C HIS A 189 13.98 2.71 -2.71
N ARG A 190 14.09 4.02 -2.97
CA ARG A 190 14.00 4.62 -4.32
C ARG A 190 15.07 5.70 -4.48
N ALA A 191 15.67 5.77 -5.66
CA ALA A 191 16.68 6.79 -5.99
C ALA A 191 16.10 8.21 -6.02
N THR A 192 14.83 8.36 -6.39
CA THR A 192 14.10 9.62 -6.39
C THR A 192 12.91 9.55 -5.44
N ARG A 193 12.33 10.71 -5.11
CA ARG A 193 11.06 10.76 -4.38
C ARG A 193 10.01 9.93 -5.13
N GLY A 194 9.33 9.08 -4.38
CA GLY A 194 8.22 8.28 -4.86
C GLY A 194 7.04 8.41 -3.91
N TRP A 195 5.84 8.17 -4.42
CA TRP A 195 4.63 8.12 -3.61
C TRP A 195 4.64 6.84 -2.76
N SER A 196 4.28 6.99 -1.49
CA SER A 196 3.70 5.89 -0.72
C SER A 196 2.30 5.65 -1.24
N TYR A 197 1.84 4.40 -1.21
CA TYR A 197 0.48 4.06 -1.58
C TYR A 197 0.06 2.74 -0.92
N GLY A 198 -1.21 2.67 -0.55
CA GLY A 198 -1.95 1.46 -0.22
C GLY A 198 -2.71 0.95 -1.44
N SER A 199 -2.57 -0.33 -1.75
CA SER A 199 -3.36 -1.02 -2.77
C SER A 199 -3.73 -2.42 -2.31
N SER A 200 -4.76 -3.01 -2.90
CA SER A 200 -5.23 -4.34 -2.55
C SER A 200 -5.37 -5.24 -3.76
N VAL A 201 -5.07 -6.53 -3.58
CA VAL A 201 -5.54 -7.60 -4.46
C VAL A 201 -6.95 -7.95 -4.01
N THR A 202 -7.91 -7.86 -4.92
CA THR A 202 -9.34 -8.00 -4.62
C THR A 202 -9.94 -9.03 -5.56
N ASP A 203 -10.86 -9.85 -5.05
CA ASP A 203 -11.67 -10.73 -5.88
C ASP A 203 -12.56 -9.86 -6.80
N PRO A 204 -12.38 -9.92 -8.13
CA PRO A 204 -13.11 -9.07 -9.07
C PRO A 204 -14.60 -9.41 -9.15
N ARG A 205 -15.03 -10.54 -8.57
CA ARG A 205 -16.43 -10.98 -8.57
C ARG A 205 -17.22 -10.41 -7.39
N THR A 206 -16.55 -10.24 -6.24
CA THR A 206 -17.23 -9.99 -4.95
C THR A 206 -16.79 -8.72 -4.23
N GLY A 207 -15.61 -8.19 -4.55
CA GLY A 207 -15.00 -7.08 -3.80
C GLY A 207 -14.28 -7.53 -2.53
N GLU A 208 -14.16 -8.83 -2.27
CA GLU A 208 -13.38 -9.35 -1.14
C GLU A 208 -11.90 -9.00 -1.30
N ILE A 209 -11.32 -8.31 -0.32
CA ILE A 209 -9.88 -8.05 -0.28
C ILE A 209 -9.15 -9.33 0.13
N ILE A 210 -8.25 -9.79 -0.75
CA ILE A 210 -7.44 -11.00 -0.58
C ILE A 210 -6.10 -10.65 0.09
N LYS A 211 -5.47 -9.55 -0.33
CA LYS A 211 -4.19 -9.05 0.22
C LYS A 211 -4.13 -7.54 0.17
N GLY A 212 -3.82 -6.89 1.28
CA GLY A 212 -3.42 -5.49 1.35
C GLY A 212 -1.91 -5.34 1.17
N ASN A 213 -1.49 -4.34 0.39
CA ASN A 213 -0.10 -3.96 0.17
C ASN A 213 0.06 -2.46 0.40
N VAL A 214 0.77 -2.10 1.46
CA VAL A 214 1.23 -0.74 1.72
C VAL A 214 2.68 -0.64 1.29
N SER A 215 3.02 0.38 0.50
CA SER A 215 4.41 0.70 0.13
C SER A 215 4.82 2.02 0.74
N LEU A 216 5.85 2.03 1.60
CA LEU A 216 6.39 3.26 2.19
C LEU A 216 7.77 3.58 1.65
N GLY A 217 7.94 4.80 1.13
CA GLY A 217 9.22 5.27 0.61
C GLY A 217 10.20 5.67 1.72
N SER A 218 11.33 4.99 1.83
CA SER A 218 12.30 5.21 2.91
C SER A 218 12.93 6.60 2.94
N LEU A 219 13.02 7.26 1.78
CA LEU A 219 13.62 8.60 1.64
C LEU A 219 12.76 9.69 2.29
N ARG A 220 11.45 9.45 2.43
CA ARG A 220 10.49 10.49 2.83
C ARG A 220 10.74 11.01 4.24
N LEU A 221 11.05 10.10 5.18
CA LEU A 221 11.38 10.46 6.56
C LEU A 221 12.55 11.44 6.63
N ARG A 222 13.58 11.22 5.80
CA ARG A 222 14.76 12.10 5.76
C ARG A 222 14.41 13.48 5.17
N GLN A 223 13.50 13.52 4.20
CA GLN A 223 13.03 14.79 3.64
C GLN A 223 12.20 15.58 4.66
N ASP A 224 11.28 14.93 5.37
CA ASP A 224 10.47 15.57 6.40
C ASP A 224 11.37 16.15 7.51
N TYR A 225 12.40 15.41 7.91
CA TYR A 225 13.43 15.90 8.84
C TYR A 225 14.14 17.15 8.28
N LEU A 226 14.65 17.08 7.04
CA LEU A 226 15.40 18.19 6.43
C LEU A 226 14.54 19.45 6.19
N ILE A 227 13.25 19.29 5.87
CA ILE A 227 12.30 20.41 5.76
C ILE A 227 12.17 21.10 7.12
N ALA A 228 11.95 20.33 8.18
CA ALA A 228 11.88 20.89 9.53
C ALA A 228 13.19 21.56 9.94
N THR A 229 14.33 20.96 9.58
CA THR A 229 15.65 21.56 9.80
C THR A 229 15.80 22.91 9.12
N GLY A 230 15.41 23.01 7.84
CA GLY A 230 15.51 24.25 7.06
C GLY A 230 14.60 25.35 7.61
N LEU A 231 13.38 25.01 8.04
CA LEU A 231 12.41 25.97 8.57
C LEU A 231 12.81 26.50 9.95
N LEU A 232 13.31 25.64 10.83
CA LEU A 232 13.57 25.99 12.23
C LEU A 232 14.99 26.51 12.46
N ALA A 233 15.90 26.31 11.50
CA ALA A 233 17.31 26.70 11.57
C ALA A 233 17.94 26.50 12.96
N PRO A 234 17.90 25.27 13.52
CA PRO A 234 18.20 25.00 14.94
C PRO A 234 19.64 25.29 15.36
N TYR A 235 20.56 25.52 14.42
CA TYR A 235 22.00 25.49 14.65
C TYR A 235 22.60 26.83 15.07
N LYS A 236 21.80 27.76 15.61
CA LYS A 236 22.25 29.13 15.90
C LYS A 236 23.38 29.22 16.94
N ASN A 237 23.50 28.29 17.90
CA ASN A 237 24.43 28.47 19.04
C ASN A 237 25.06 27.20 19.68
N SER A 238 24.89 25.95 19.20
CA SER A 238 25.51 24.82 19.94
C SER A 238 25.66 23.48 19.22
N THR A 239 26.51 22.67 19.85
CA THR A 239 26.97 21.29 19.62
C THR A 239 25.88 20.21 19.72
N ARG A 240 24.60 20.57 19.90
CA ARG A 240 23.50 19.61 20.08
C ARG A 240 22.29 19.96 19.22
N VAL A 241 21.86 19.00 18.41
CA VAL A 241 20.71 19.13 17.52
C VAL A 241 19.41 18.80 18.28
N PRO A 242 18.40 19.69 18.31
CA PRO A 242 17.11 19.41 18.96
C PRO A 242 16.37 18.20 18.37
N GLY A 243 15.60 17.49 19.22
CA GLY A 243 14.90 16.25 18.85
C GLY A 243 13.61 16.44 18.03
N TYR A 244 12.99 17.63 18.06
CA TYR A 244 11.66 17.86 17.49
C TYR A 244 11.55 17.56 15.99
N MET A 245 12.64 17.69 15.21
CA MET A 245 12.63 17.36 13.77
C MET A 245 12.45 15.86 13.55
N LYS A 246 13.09 15.06 14.42
CA LYS A 246 12.96 13.60 14.42
C LYS A 246 11.56 13.19 14.86
N GLU A 247 11.00 13.86 15.87
CA GLU A 247 9.64 13.61 16.34
C GLU A 247 8.60 13.94 15.28
N LEU A 248 8.73 15.08 14.58
CA LEU A 248 7.87 15.43 13.45
C LEU A 248 7.93 14.36 12.35
N ALA A 249 9.14 13.96 11.95
CA ALA A 249 9.34 12.96 10.91
C ALA A 249 8.70 11.61 11.32
N LEU A 250 8.85 11.20 12.59
CA LEU A 250 8.21 10.00 13.12
C LEU A 250 6.67 10.13 13.18
N ALA A 251 6.14 11.27 13.62
CA ALA A 251 4.71 11.54 13.63
C ALA A 251 4.12 11.48 12.21
N ARG A 252 4.85 11.99 11.21
CA ARG A 252 4.44 11.90 9.81
C ARG A 252 4.42 10.47 9.29
N VAL A 253 5.41 9.64 9.66
CA VAL A 253 5.39 8.21 9.35
C VAL A 253 4.20 7.52 9.99
N ARG A 254 3.91 7.81 11.26
CA ARG A 254 2.74 7.24 11.95
C ARG A 254 1.44 7.54 11.20
N GLN A 255 1.20 8.80 10.87
CA GLN A 255 0.00 9.17 10.11
C GLN A 255 -0.03 8.47 8.74
N LEU A 256 1.10 8.44 8.02
CA LEU A 256 1.16 7.87 6.68
C LEU A 256 0.89 6.37 6.69
N VAL A 257 1.46 5.61 7.63
CA VAL A 257 1.21 4.15 7.75
C VAL A 257 -0.28 3.88 7.95
N ALA A 258 -0.90 4.58 8.91
CA ALA A 258 -2.32 4.41 9.19
C ALA A 258 -3.19 4.80 7.97
N HIS A 259 -2.85 5.88 7.28
CA HIS A 259 -3.50 6.34 6.05
C HIS A 259 -3.47 5.28 4.95
N GLU A 260 -2.27 4.77 4.62
CA GLU A 260 -2.13 3.80 3.55
C GLU A 260 -2.81 2.47 3.89
N ILE A 261 -2.78 2.02 5.15
CA ILE A 261 -3.55 0.85 5.59
C ILE A 261 -5.04 1.07 5.38
N GLY A 262 -5.54 2.29 5.61
CA GLY A 262 -6.92 2.66 5.38
C GLY A 262 -7.36 2.36 3.94
N HIS A 263 -6.54 2.70 2.96
CA HIS A 263 -6.78 2.32 1.56
C HIS A 263 -6.80 0.81 1.36
N THR A 264 -5.88 0.07 1.99
CA THR A 264 -5.80 -1.39 1.84
C THR A 264 -6.90 -2.16 2.55
N ILE A 265 -7.62 -1.53 3.49
CA ILE A 265 -8.86 -2.08 4.07
C ILE A 265 -10.13 -1.62 3.34
N GLY A 266 -9.98 -0.80 2.29
CA GLY A 266 -11.03 -0.44 1.36
C GLY A 266 -11.55 1.00 1.48
N LEU A 267 -10.96 1.85 2.32
CA LEU A 267 -11.43 3.23 2.52
C LEU A 267 -10.82 4.20 1.51
N GLN A 268 -11.62 5.15 1.06
CA GLN A 268 -11.20 6.29 0.26
C GLN A 268 -10.61 7.39 1.16
N HIS A 269 -9.99 8.40 0.53
CA HIS A 269 -9.61 9.63 1.21
C HIS A 269 -10.85 10.33 1.80
N ASN A 270 -10.68 10.94 2.98
CA ASN A 270 -11.65 11.82 3.60
C ASN A 270 -11.13 13.27 3.58
N PHE A 271 -11.28 13.94 2.43
CA PHE A 271 -10.67 15.24 2.15
C PHE A 271 -11.16 16.43 3.01
N ILE A 272 -12.25 16.28 3.77
CA ILE A 272 -12.87 17.38 4.52
C ILE A 272 -12.67 17.26 6.04
N SER A 273 -12.11 16.15 6.52
CA SER A 273 -12.22 15.77 7.93
C SER A 273 -11.60 16.80 8.90
N SER A 274 -10.43 17.34 8.54
CA SER A 274 -9.71 18.36 9.31
C SER A 274 -10.34 19.74 9.23
N SER A 275 -11.08 20.05 8.16
CA SER A 275 -11.82 21.31 8.05
C SER A 275 -13.00 21.38 9.01
N ASP A 276 -13.53 20.23 9.43
CA ASP A 276 -14.67 20.09 10.33
C ASP A 276 -14.27 19.75 11.80
N GLY A 277 -12.98 19.77 12.15
CA GLY A 277 -12.51 19.33 13.48
C GLY A 277 -12.77 17.84 13.77
N ARG A 278 -12.79 17.01 12.71
CA ARG A 278 -12.98 15.56 12.76
C ARG A 278 -11.76 14.85 12.17
N GLU A 279 -10.57 15.21 12.64
CA GLU A 279 -9.32 14.75 12.07
C GLU A 279 -9.29 13.22 11.94
N SER A 280 -9.00 12.77 10.72
CA SER A 280 -8.93 11.35 10.39
C SER A 280 -7.56 11.01 9.83
N VAL A 281 -7.09 9.79 10.08
CA VAL A 281 -5.94 9.27 9.34
C VAL A 281 -6.23 9.17 7.84
N MET A 282 -7.50 9.13 7.42
CA MET A 282 -7.89 9.15 6.01
C MET A 282 -7.88 10.54 5.37
N ASP A 283 -7.58 11.58 6.14
CA ASP A 283 -7.47 12.92 5.61
C ASP A 283 -6.26 13.10 4.71
N TYR A 284 -6.37 14.07 3.81
CA TYR A 284 -5.28 14.62 3.03
C TYR A 284 -5.17 16.13 3.33
N PRO A 285 -4.66 16.51 4.52
CA PRO A 285 -4.69 17.88 4.97
C PRO A 285 -3.91 18.78 4.02
N HIS A 286 -4.55 19.85 3.55
CA HIS A 286 -3.88 20.92 2.83
C HIS A 286 -3.31 21.93 3.84
N PRO A 287 -2.26 22.69 3.48
CA PRO A 287 -1.86 23.85 4.27
C PRO A 287 -3.07 24.76 4.45
N ASN A 288 -3.37 25.15 5.69
CA ASN A 288 -4.34 26.20 5.97
C ASN A 288 -3.54 27.50 6.19
N PRO A 289 -3.56 28.46 5.25
CA PRO A 289 -2.80 29.70 5.38
C PRO A 289 -3.41 30.69 6.39
N TYR A 290 -4.52 30.35 7.04
CA TYR A 290 -5.29 31.25 7.90
C TYR A 290 -5.27 30.89 9.40
N HIS A 291 -4.36 30.00 9.83
CA HIS A 291 -4.06 29.73 11.25
C HIS A 291 -2.58 29.89 11.55
#